data_AF-A0A7X3FFM0-F1
#
_entry.id   AF-A0A7X3FFM0-F1
#
_cell.length_a   1.000
_cell.length_b   1.000
_cell.length_c   1.000
_cell.angle_alpha   90.00
_cell.angle_beta   90.00
_cell.angle_gamma   90.00
#
_symmetry.space_group_name_H-M   'P 1'
#
loop_
_entity.id
_entity.type
_entity.pdbx_description
1 polymer ?
#
loop_
_entity_poly.entity_id
_entity_poly.type
_entity_poly.pdbx_seq_one_letter_code
_entity_poly.pdbx_strand_id
1 'polypeptide(L)' 'MLTGEAALEVIGKIGGLDSVELDTHLLEQGIDSVKVVEILIEFEMMFNIDVLDDQLNLDELTTPGRIQAYINGILAK' A
#
# COMPACT_ATOMS: atom_id res chain seq x y z
N MET A 1 0.89 -11.95 -8.17
CA MET A 1 1.91 -10.90 -7.90
C MET A 1 1.27 -9.56 -8.24
N LEU A 2 1.21 -8.65 -7.27
CA LEU A 2 0.73 -7.29 -7.44
C LEU A 2 1.74 -6.50 -8.27
N THR A 3 1.31 -6.02 -9.45
CA THR A 3 2.12 -5.17 -10.32
C THR A 3 2.22 -3.75 -9.77
N GLY A 4 3.25 -3.01 -10.17
CA GLY A 4 3.40 -1.61 -9.76
C GLY A 4 2.21 -0.76 -10.21
N GLU A 5 1.76 -0.94 -11.45
CA GLU A 5 0.60 -0.22 -12.01
C GLU A 5 -0.67 -0.45 -11.19
N ALA A 6 -0.98 -1.71 -10.85
CA ALA A 6 -2.16 -2.02 -10.05
C ALA A 6 -2.06 -1.49 -8.61
N ALA A 7 -0.86 -1.47 -8.03
CA ALA A 7 -0.63 -0.87 -6.72
C ALA A 7 -0.87 0.64 -6.75
N LEU A 8 -0.34 1.34 -7.76
CA LEU A 8 -0.53 2.78 -7.93
C LEU A 8 -2.00 3.14 -8.18
N GLU A 9 -2.75 2.33 -8.93
CA GLU A 9 -4.18 2.54 -9.15
C GLU A 9 -4.97 2.53 -7.84
N VAL A 10 -4.78 1.50 -7.01
CA VAL A 10 -5.49 1.38 -5.72
C VAL A 10 -5.05 2.49 -4.75
N ILE A 11 -3.75 2.74 -4.65
CA ILE A 11 -3.19 3.77 -3.76
C ILE A 11 -3.67 5.16 -4.17
N GLY A 12 -3.67 5.47 -5.47
CA GLY A 12 -4.17 6.75 -5.99
C GLY A 12 -5.66 6.92 -5.71
N LYS A 13 -6.47 5.87 -5.94
CA LYS A 13 -7.92 5.89 -5.69
C LYS A 13 -8.26 6.13 -4.22
N ILE A 14 -7.62 5.41 -3.30
CA ILE A 14 -7.91 5.54 -1.86
C ILE A 14 -7.29 6.81 -1.29
N GLY A 15 -6.04 7.10 -1.67
CA GLY A 15 -5.30 8.29 -1.26
C GLY A 15 -5.84 9.59 -1.82
N GLY A 16 -6.74 9.55 -2.80
CA GLY A 16 -7.28 10.75 -3.45
C GLY A 16 -6.24 11.51 -4.26
N LEU A 17 -5.32 10.79 -4.91
CA LEU A 17 -4.25 11.35 -5.71
C LEU A 17 -4.53 11.16 -7.20
N ASP A 18 -4.35 12.22 -7.99
CA ASP A 18 -4.46 12.18 -9.45
C ASP A 18 -3.27 11.47 -10.12
N SER A 19 -2.11 11.49 -9.45
CA SER A 19 -0.88 10.84 -9.91
C SER A 19 -0.03 10.47 -8.70
N VAL A 20 0.55 9.27 -8.75
CA VAL A 20 1.45 8.75 -7.72
C VAL A 20 2.50 7.87 -8.40
N GLU A 21 3.75 7.94 -7.92
CA GLU A 21 4.86 7.12 -8.41
C GLU A 21 5.37 6.19 -7.30
N LEU A 22 5.96 5.04 -7.68
CA LEU A 22 6.36 3.99 -6.73
C LEU A 22 7.32 4.47 -5.63
N ASP A 23 8.20 5.41 -5.96
CA ASP A 23 9.24 5.89 -5.06
C ASP A 23 8.86 7.21 -4.36
N THR A 24 7.68 7.75 -4.64
CA THR A 24 7.22 8.99 -3.99
C THR A 24 6.86 8.74 -2.52
N HIS A 25 7.25 9.66 -1.65
CA HIS A 25 6.92 9.57 -0.24
C HIS A 25 5.44 9.92 0.01
N LEU A 26 4.70 8.99 0.61
CA LEU A 26 3.24 9.11 0.81
C LEU A 26 2.86 10.32 1.67
N LEU A 27 3.63 10.62 2.72
CA LEU A 27 3.38 11.77 3.60
C LEU A 27 3.48 13.10 2.86
N GLU A 28 4.40 13.22 1.89
CA GLU A 28 4.55 14.44 1.07
C GLU A 28 3.35 14.65 0.13
N GLN A 29 2.61 13.58 -0.16
CA GLN A 29 1.36 13.62 -0.93
C GLN A 29 0.12 13.79 -0.04
N GLY A 30 0.30 13.93 1.29
CA GLY A 30 -0.82 14.07 2.24
C GLY A 30 -1.49 12.73 2.61
N ILE A 31 -0.89 11.60 2.27
CA ILE A 31 -1.33 10.27 2.73
C ILE A 31 -0.70 10.00 4.09
N ASP A 32 -1.53 10.06 5.14
CA ASP A 32 -1.13 9.76 6.51
C ASP A 32 -1.22 8.24 6.84
N SER A 33 -0.84 7.88 8.05
CA SER A 33 -0.84 6.48 8.50
C SER A 33 -2.24 5.86 8.53
N VAL A 34 -3.30 6.66 8.76
CA VAL A 34 -4.69 6.17 8.71
C VAL A 34 -5.03 5.76 7.28
N LYS A 35 -4.65 6.59 6.31
CA LYS A 35 -4.86 6.30 4.89
C LYS A 35 -4.05 5.10 4.40
N VAL A 36 -2.83 4.93 4.91
CA VAL A 36 -2.02 3.72 4.63
C VAL A 36 -2.75 2.46 5.12
N VAL A 37 -3.35 2.50 6.32
CA VAL A 37 -4.13 1.36 6.82
C VAL A 37 -5.35 1.08 5.94
N GLU A 38 -6.08 2.10 5.48
CA GLU A 38 -7.20 1.92 4.55
C GLU A 38 -6.75 1.27 3.23
N ILE A 39 -5.59 1.67 2.70
CA ILE A 39 -4.98 1.05 1.51
C ILE A 39 -4.69 -0.44 1.76
N LEU A 40 -4.11 -0.78 2.92
CA LEU A 40 -3.81 -2.17 3.27
C LEU A 40 -5.09 -3.00 3.39
N ILE A 41 -6.15 -2.47 4.01
CA ILE A 41 -7.47 -3.14 4.11
C ILE A 41 -8.07 -3.41 2.72
N GLU A 42 -7.90 -2.50 1.76
CA GLU A 42 -8.37 -2.79 0.39
C GLU A 42 -7.60 -3.96 -0.21
N PHE A 43 -6.27 -4.02 -0.03
CA PHE A 43 -5.48 -5.16 -0.52
C PHE A 43 -5.80 -6.48 0.20
N GLU A 44 -6.05 -6.44 1.52
CA GLU A 44 -6.59 -7.55 2.30
C GLU A 44 -7.83 -8.14 1.63
N MET A 45 -8.80 -7.29 1.34
CA MET A 45 -10.07 -7.69 0.74
C MET A 45 -9.91 -8.18 -0.71
N MET A 46 -9.08 -7.50 -1.50
CA MET A 46 -8.83 -7.86 -2.91
C MET A 46 -8.16 -9.21 -3.07
N PHE A 47 -7.23 -9.54 -2.17
CA PHE A 47 -6.44 -10.77 -2.26
C PHE A 47 -6.81 -11.84 -1.24
N ASN A 48 -7.74 -11.55 -0.32
CA ASN A 48 -8.14 -12.43 0.77
C ASN A 48 -6.93 -12.91 1.60
N ILE A 49 -6.11 -11.95 2.04
CA ILE A 49 -4.88 -12.14 2.82
C ILE A 49 -4.94 -11.38 4.14
N ASP A 50 -4.23 -11.83 5.17
CA ASP A 50 -4.08 -11.08 6.43
C ASP A 50 -2.87 -10.16 6.34
N VAL A 51 -3.08 -8.84 6.34
CA VAL A 51 -2.01 -7.81 6.24
C VAL A 51 -1.86 -7.00 7.53
N LEU A 52 -2.80 -7.09 8.46
CA LEU A 52 -2.79 -6.35 9.71
C LEU A 52 -2.33 -7.26 10.87
N ASP A 53 -1.15 -7.87 10.70
CA ASP A 53 -0.54 -8.73 11.71
C ASP A 53 0.31 -7.96 12.73
N ASP A 54 0.85 -8.69 13.72
CA ASP A 54 1.71 -8.14 14.77
C ASP A 54 3.10 -7.69 14.27
N GLN A 55 3.45 -8.02 13.02
CA GLN A 55 4.70 -7.63 12.37
C GLN A 55 4.53 -6.40 11.48
N LEU A 56 3.30 -5.91 11.29
CA LEU A 56 3.04 -4.70 10.52
C LEU A 56 3.78 -3.50 11.13
N ASN A 57 4.69 -2.92 10.34
CA ASN A 57 5.40 -1.71 10.68
C ASN A 57 5.09 -0.60 9.66
N LEU A 58 4.17 0.32 10.01
CA LEU A 58 3.77 1.41 9.13
C LEU A 58 4.93 2.37 8.80
N ASP A 59 5.94 2.49 9.66
CA ASP A 59 7.12 3.33 9.41
C ASP A 59 7.98 2.78 8.25
N GLU A 60 7.78 1.52 7.86
CA GLU A 60 8.41 0.93 6.68
C GLU A 60 7.56 1.05 5.42
N LEU A 61 6.31 1.53 5.50
CA LEU A 61 5.37 1.63 4.38
C LEU A 61 5.28 3.05 3.87
N THR A 62 6.44 3.65 3.60
CA THR A 62 6.58 5.08 3.32
C THR A 62 6.39 5.48 1.86
N THR A 63 6.43 4.52 0.93
CA THR A 63 6.21 4.72 -0.51
C THR A 63 5.28 3.64 -1.07
N PRO A 64 4.58 3.89 -2.19
CA PRO A 64 3.76 2.88 -2.84
C PRO A 64 4.53 1.61 -3.19
N GLY A 65 5.79 1.72 -3.62
CA GLY A 65 6.67 0.60 -3.90
C GLY A 65 6.94 -0.26 -2.65
N ARG A 66 7.06 0.35 -1.47
CA ARG A 66 7.21 -0.41 -0.21
C ARG A 66 5.93 -1.14 0.18
N ILE A 67 4.76 -0.51 0.00
CA ILE A 67 3.46 -1.18 0.16
C ILE A 67 3.35 -2.36 -0.80
N GLN A 68 3.65 -2.15 -2.09
CA GLN A 68 3.62 -3.21 -3.10
C GLN A 68 4.54 -4.38 -2.72
N ALA A 69 5.77 -4.10 -2.29
CA ALA A 69 6.73 -5.11 -1.88
C ALA A 69 6.23 -5.90 -0.66
N TYR A 70 5.65 -5.22 0.33
CA TYR A 70 5.06 -5.85 1.51
C TYR A 70 3.94 -6.83 1.14
N ILE A 71 2.97 -6.38 0.33
CA ILE A 71 1.86 -7.22 -0.14
C ILE A 71 2.36 -8.41 -0.94
N ASN A 72 3.33 -8.21 -1.85
CA ASN A 72 3.92 -9.31 -2.61
C ASN A 72 4.66 -10.32 -1.72
N GLY A 73 5.28 -9.87 -0.63
CA GLY A 73 5.92 -10.73 0.36
C GLY A 73 4.91 -11.65 1.07
N ILE A 74 3.68 -11.18 1.28
CA ILE A 74 2.59 -11.98 1.85
C ILE A 74 2.03 -12.94 0.82
N LEU A 75 1.75 -12.47 -0.41
CA LEU A 75 1.21 -13.29 -1.50
C LEU A 75 2.14 -14.43 -1.94
N ALA A 76 3.44 -14.34 -1.63
CA ALA A 76 4.42 -15.37 -1.96
C ALA A 76 4.53 -16.48 -0.91
N LYS A 77 3.87 -16.35 0.24
CA LYS A 77 3.79 -17.39 1.28
C LYS A 77 2.68 -18.39 0.94
#